data_AF-A0A356QP20-F1
#
_entry.id   AF-A0A356QP20-F1
#
_cell.length_a   1.000
_cell.length_b   1.000
_cell.length_c   1.000
_cell.angle_alpha   90.00
_cell.angle_beta   90.00
_cell.angle_gamma   90.00
#
_symmetry.space_group_name_H-M   'P 1'
#
loop_
_entity.id
_entity.type
_entity.pdbx_description
1 polymer ?
#
loop_
_entity_poly.entity_id
_entity_poly.type
_entity_poly.pdbx_seq_one_letter_code
_entity_poly.pdbx_strand_id
1 'polypeptide(L)'
;MTSMKNDTRPKPQPLGIIFALPIEAHTFERRLGNATKYQGQKSVIYEGHVFDHPVVWTISGVGQEAARNAAQLIIDGHQPHTLISAGFAGALAPDLEHGAVLIPIRILDEHHQCIHTLTPGGHIPFLA
;
A
#
# COMPACT_ATOMS: atom_id res chain seq x y z
N MET A 1 20.65 -38.63 -4.00
CA MET A 1 20.62 -37.21 -3.57
C MET A 1 19.84 -36.43 -4.60
N THR A 2 18.61 -36.04 -4.28
CA THR A 2 17.65 -35.44 -5.21
C THR A 2 18.06 -34.01 -5.52
N SER A 3 18.30 -33.71 -6.80
CA SER A 3 18.60 -32.38 -7.31
C SER A 3 17.45 -31.43 -6.99
N MET A 4 17.71 -30.40 -6.16
CA MET A 4 16.82 -29.27 -5.97
C MET A 4 16.76 -28.51 -7.31
N LYS A 5 15.71 -28.74 -8.08
CA LYS A 5 15.40 -27.89 -9.24
C LYS A 5 15.10 -26.50 -8.70
N ASN A 6 15.97 -25.53 -9.00
CA ASN A 6 15.67 -24.13 -8.78
C ASN A 6 14.37 -23.79 -9.52
N ASP A 7 13.36 -23.38 -8.75
CA ASP A 7 12.13 -22.83 -9.31
C ASP A 7 12.47 -21.50 -9.98
N THR A 8 12.46 -21.49 -11.32
CA THR A 8 12.77 -20.32 -12.14
C THR A 8 11.55 -19.41 -12.37
N ARG A 9 10.41 -19.71 -11.73
CA ARG A 9 9.24 -18.85 -11.79
C ARG A 9 9.55 -17.54 -11.05
N PRO A 10 9.20 -16.37 -11.61
CA PRO A 10 9.32 -15.10 -10.89
C PRO A 10 8.59 -15.22 -9.56
N LYS A 11 9.24 -14.84 -8.46
CA LYS A 11 8.56 -14.71 -7.16
C LYS A 11 7.37 -13.76 -7.39
N PRO A 12 6.14 -14.11 -6.99
CA PRO A 12 5.01 -13.22 -7.19
C PRO A 12 5.32 -11.90 -6.50
N GLN A 13 5.29 -10.80 -7.25
CA GLN A 13 5.49 -9.48 -6.68
C GLN A 13 4.31 -9.19 -5.75
N PRO A 14 4.54 -8.69 -4.53
CA PRO A 14 3.45 -8.41 -3.63
C PRO A 14 2.72 -7.12 -4.01
N LEU A 15 1.51 -6.97 -3.49
CA LEU A 15 0.86 -5.67 -3.38
C LEU A 15 1.47 -4.92 -2.18
N GLY A 16 1.94 -3.69 -2.40
CA GLY A 16 2.39 -2.81 -1.32
C GLY A 16 1.24 -1.95 -0.80
N ILE A 17 1.10 -1.82 0.51
CA ILE A 17 0.08 -0.96 1.14
C ILE A 17 0.74 -0.06 2.18
N ILE A 18 0.43 1.23 2.16
CA ILE A 18 0.91 2.20 3.14
C ILE A 18 -0.29 2.79 3.85
N PHE A 19 -0.25 2.77 5.17
CA PHE A 19 -1.17 3.48 6.05
C PHE A 19 -0.41 4.59 6.78
N ALA A 20 -1.04 5.73 7.04
CA ALA A 20 -0.41 6.81 7.80
C ALA A 20 -0.46 6.52 9.30
N LEU A 21 -1.55 5.93 9.78
CA LEU A 21 -1.85 5.72 11.19
C LEU A 21 -2.17 4.26 11.50
N PRO A 22 -1.83 3.75 12.71
CA PRO A 22 -2.15 2.37 13.09
C PRO A 22 -3.64 2.03 13.00
N ILE A 23 -4.53 2.99 13.31
CA ILE A 23 -5.98 2.78 13.27
C ILE A 23 -6.50 2.51 11.84
N GLU A 24 -5.82 3.04 10.82
CA GLU A 24 -6.17 2.82 9.41
C GLU A 24 -5.86 1.37 8.99
N ALA A 25 -4.81 0.78 9.54
CA ALA A 25 -4.42 -0.60 9.29
C ALA A 25 -5.15 -1.61 10.18
N HIS A 26 -5.68 -1.20 11.34
CA HIS A 26 -6.13 -2.11 12.39
C HIS A 26 -7.11 -3.19 11.93
N THR A 27 -8.12 -2.83 11.14
CA THR A 27 -9.10 -3.80 10.60
C THR A 27 -8.51 -4.67 9.50
N PHE A 28 -7.58 -4.14 8.71
CA PHE A 28 -6.86 -4.90 7.70
C PHE A 28 -5.99 -5.98 8.37
N GLU A 29 -5.15 -5.60 9.33
CA GLU A 29 -4.27 -6.52 10.07
C GLU A 29 -5.06 -7.64 10.74
N ARG A 30 -6.20 -7.31 11.38
CA ARG A 30 -7.07 -8.30 12.02
C ARG A 30 -7.64 -9.32 11.02
N ARG A 31 -7.90 -8.94 9.78
CA ARG A 31 -8.39 -9.85 8.73
C ARG A 31 -7.31 -10.81 8.23
N LEU A 32 -6.06 -10.37 8.18
CA LEU A 32 -4.94 -11.23 7.76
C LEU A 32 -4.59 -12.27 8.84
N GLY A 33 -4.76 -11.91 10.12
CA GLY A 33 -4.51 -12.79 11.25
C GLY A 33 -3.02 -12.95 11.55
N ASN A 34 -2.29 -13.65 10.67
CA ASN A 34 -0.85 -13.90 10.83
C ASN A 34 -0.04 -13.07 9.83
N ALA A 35 0.99 -12.39 10.34
CA ALA A 35 1.90 -11.58 9.55
C ALA A 35 3.35 -11.82 9.99
N THR A 36 4.27 -11.88 9.03
CA THR A 36 5.70 -11.81 9.31
C THR A 36 6.07 -10.35 9.52
N LYS A 37 6.78 -10.05 10.61
CA LYS A 37 7.20 -8.68 10.95
C LYS A 37 8.71 -8.51 10.70
N TYR A 38 9.06 -7.51 9.91
CA TYR A 38 10.42 -7.07 9.63
C TYR A 38 10.67 -5.74 10.34
N GLN A 39 11.54 -5.75 11.35
CA GLN A 39 11.87 -4.58 12.14
C GLN A 39 13.14 -3.91 11.58
N GLY A 40 12.98 -2.73 10.98
CA GLY A 40 14.07 -1.82 10.67
C GLY A 40 14.39 -0.88 11.85
N GLN A 41 15.42 -0.05 11.68
CA GLN A 41 15.82 0.93 12.70
C GLN A 41 14.75 2.00 12.98
N LYS A 42 13.99 2.40 11.95
CA LYS A 42 12.99 3.48 12.04
C LYS A 42 11.61 3.09 11.51
N SER A 43 11.46 1.85 11.05
CA SER A 43 10.29 1.41 10.31
C SER A 43 10.01 -0.06 10.57
N VAL A 44 8.76 -0.46 10.36
CA VAL A 44 8.32 -1.85 10.44
C VAL A 44 7.62 -2.19 9.14
N ILE A 45 8.02 -3.29 8.52
CA ILE A 45 7.28 -3.87 7.40
C ILE A 45 6.61 -5.15 7.89
N TYR A 46 5.39 -5.36 7.44
CA TYR A 46 4.67 -6.60 7.64
C TYR A 46 4.47 -7.27 6.29
N GLU A 47 4.59 -8.60 6.27
CA GLU A 47 4.23 -9.43 5.12
C GLU A 47 3.12 -10.39 5.51
N GLY A 48 2.21 -10.64 4.59
CA GLY A 48 1.10 -11.57 4.76
C GLY A 48 0.45 -11.91 3.43
N HIS A 49 -0.76 -12.46 3.48
CA HIS A 49 -1.52 -12.82 2.30
C HIS A 49 -2.98 -12.38 2.44
N VAL A 50 -3.55 -11.85 1.36
CA VAL A 50 -4.99 -11.70 1.18
C VAL A 50 -5.40 -12.75 0.17
N PHE A 51 -6.13 -13.78 0.63
CA PHE A 51 -6.33 -15.01 -0.15
C PHE A 51 -4.98 -15.61 -0.60
N ASP A 52 -4.75 -15.76 -1.89
CA ASP A 52 -3.50 -16.23 -2.51
C ASP A 52 -2.58 -15.09 -2.99
N HIS A 53 -2.96 -13.83 -2.76
CA HIS A 53 -2.15 -12.67 -3.14
C HIS A 53 -1.22 -12.25 -2.01
N PRO A 54 0.11 -12.25 -2.22
CA PRO A 54 1.05 -11.75 -1.23
C PRO A 54 0.91 -10.23 -1.08
N VAL A 55 0.91 -9.77 0.16
CA VAL A 55 0.80 -8.35 0.49
C VAL A 55 1.89 -7.95 1.47
N VAL A 56 2.41 -6.74 1.29
CA VAL A 56 3.35 -6.11 2.22
C VAL A 56 2.81 -4.76 2.63
N TRP A 57 2.89 -4.42 3.91
CA TRP A 57 2.41 -3.13 4.38
C TRP A 57 3.24 -2.53 5.49
N THR A 58 3.09 -1.23 5.69
CA THR A 58 3.75 -0.48 6.75
C THR A 58 2.86 0.66 7.25
N ILE A 59 3.15 1.13 8.47
CA ILE A 59 2.61 2.37 9.01
C ILE A 59 3.69 3.43 8.83
N SER A 60 3.45 4.42 7.97
CA SER A 60 4.44 5.45 7.66
C SER A 60 4.59 6.49 8.76
N GLY A 61 3.50 6.81 9.47
CA GLY A 61 3.34 8.07 10.17
C GLY A 61 2.75 9.15 9.25
N VAL A 62 2.34 10.27 9.85
CA VAL A 62 1.70 11.40 9.15
C VAL A 62 2.72 12.26 8.41
N GLY A 63 2.36 12.71 7.20
CA GLY A 63 3.12 13.70 6.44
C GLY A 63 3.79 13.14 5.19
N GLN A 64 4.12 14.03 4.25
CA GLN A 64 4.65 13.68 2.94
C GLN A 64 6.01 12.97 3.03
N GLU A 65 6.91 13.42 3.92
CA GLU A 65 8.23 12.82 4.08
C GLU A 65 8.14 11.40 4.65
N ALA A 66 7.29 11.19 5.65
CA ALA A 66 7.03 9.89 6.25
C ALA A 66 6.48 8.90 5.21
N ALA A 67 5.46 9.31 4.45
CA ALA A 67 4.89 8.51 3.37
C ALA A 67 5.91 8.19 2.28
N ARG A 68 6.74 9.17 1.88
CA ARG A 68 7.80 8.99 0.87
C ARG A 68 8.83 7.95 1.33
N ASN A 69 9.31 8.06 2.56
CA ASN A 69 10.29 7.13 3.11
C ASN A 69 9.73 5.71 3.22
N ALA A 70 8.47 5.57 3.66
CA ALA A 70 7.78 4.28 3.71
C ALA A 70 7.59 3.66 2.32
N ALA A 71 7.20 4.46 1.33
CA ALA A 71 7.08 4.03 -0.06
C ALA A 71 8.40 3.52 -0.62
N GLN A 72 9.48 4.30 -0.46
CA GLN A 72 10.80 3.91 -0.92
C GLN A 72 11.26 2.61 -0.26
N LEU A 73 11.03 2.46 1.05
CA LEU A 73 11.39 1.25 1.80
C LEU A 73 10.68 -0.01 1.27
N ILE A 74 9.37 0.08 0.99
CA ILE A 74 8.62 -1.03 0.40
C ILE A 74 9.13 -1.32 -1.02
N ILE A 75 9.34 -0.29 -1.84
CA ILE A 75 9.82 -0.43 -3.22
C ILE A 75 11.18 -1.14 -3.26
N ASP A 76 12.13 -0.67 -2.46
CA ASP A 76 13.50 -1.20 -2.44
C ASP A 76 13.56 -2.61 -1.86
N GLY A 77 12.79 -2.88 -0.80
CA GLY A 77 12.84 -4.15 -0.09
C GLY A 77 12.04 -5.27 -0.75
N HIS A 78 10.94 -4.95 -1.42
CA HIS A 78 9.92 -5.95 -1.81
C HIS A 78 9.48 -5.85 -3.27
N GLN A 79 9.86 -4.77 -3.99
CA GLN A 79 9.56 -4.58 -5.42
C GLN A 79 8.09 -4.90 -5.77
N PRO A 80 7.12 -4.25 -5.10
CA PRO A 80 5.72 -4.54 -5.36
C PRO A 80 5.35 -4.12 -6.78
N HIS A 81 4.44 -4.85 -7.42
CA HIS A 81 3.93 -4.45 -8.75
C HIS A 81 3.03 -3.20 -8.66
N THR A 82 2.45 -2.94 -7.48
CA THR A 82 1.54 -1.82 -7.22
C THR A 82 1.64 -1.41 -5.76
N LEU A 83 1.60 -0.10 -5.53
CA LEU A 83 1.60 0.49 -4.20
C LEU A 83 0.27 1.23 -3.98
N ILE A 84 -0.40 0.93 -2.87
CA ILE A 84 -1.66 1.55 -2.46
C ILE A 84 -1.39 2.41 -1.23
N SER A 85 -1.80 3.67 -1.28
CA SER A 85 -1.96 4.49 -0.08
C SER A 85 -3.40 4.39 0.38
N ALA A 86 -3.63 3.94 1.61
CA ALA A 86 -4.96 3.75 2.17
C ALA A 86 -5.07 4.46 3.52
N GLY A 87 -6.18 5.17 3.73
CA GLY A 87 -6.41 5.94 4.94
C GLY A 87 -7.74 6.68 4.87
N PHE A 88 -7.98 7.57 5.83
CA PHE A 88 -9.14 8.46 5.82
C PHE A 88 -8.72 9.90 5.50
N ALA A 89 -9.65 10.69 4.98
CA ALA A 89 -9.44 12.09 4.63
C ALA A 89 -10.66 12.93 5.00
N GLY A 90 -10.45 14.24 5.18
CA GLY A 90 -11.52 15.21 5.36
C GLY A 90 -12.15 15.58 4.02
N ALA A 91 -13.49 15.59 3.95
CA ALA A 91 -14.22 16.04 2.79
C ALA A 91 -14.08 17.56 2.60
N LEU A 92 -13.76 17.98 1.37
CA LEU A 92 -13.83 19.39 0.95
C LEU A 92 -15.09 19.67 0.11
N ALA A 93 -15.62 18.64 -0.55
CA ALA A 93 -16.85 18.74 -1.33
C ALA A 93 -18.07 18.61 -0.39
N PRO A 94 -19.06 19.51 -0.47
CA PRO A 94 -20.17 19.56 0.48
C PRO A 94 -21.16 18.40 0.32
N ASP A 95 -21.15 17.73 -0.83
CA ASP A 95 -21.97 16.58 -1.19
C ASP A 95 -21.34 15.23 -0.81
N LEU A 96 -20.11 15.24 -0.30
CA LEU A 96 -19.43 14.02 0.08
C LEU A 96 -19.84 13.58 1.49
N GLU A 97 -20.55 12.45 1.56
CA GLU A 97 -21.02 11.88 2.83
C GLU A 97 -19.89 11.23 3.64
N HIS A 98 -20.04 11.22 4.96
CA HIS A 98 -19.14 10.50 5.85
C HIS A 98 -19.13 9.00 5.54
N GLY A 99 -17.93 8.42 5.39
CA GLY A 99 -17.76 7.01 5.07
C GLY A 99 -17.75 6.70 3.57
N ALA A 100 -17.89 7.71 2.70
CA ALA A 100 -17.69 7.54 1.28
C ALA A 100 -16.25 7.05 0.97
N VAL A 101 -16.14 6.09 0.04
CA VAL A 101 -14.85 5.57 -0.45
C VAL A 101 -14.50 6.28 -1.74
N LEU A 102 -13.30 6.84 -1.81
CA LEU A 102 -12.82 7.57 -2.97
C LEU A 102 -11.56 6.92 -3.54
N ILE A 103 -11.51 6.86 -4.86
CA ILE A 103 -10.28 6.60 -5.61
C ILE A 103 -9.93 7.90 -6.33
N PRO A 104 -8.86 8.60 -5.91
CA PRO A 104 -8.53 9.89 -6.48
C PRO A 104 -8.05 9.72 -7.93
N ILE A 105 -8.66 10.48 -8.84
CA ILE A 105 -8.19 10.56 -10.24
C ILE A 105 -7.11 11.64 -10.42
N ARG A 106 -6.92 12.52 -9.45
CA ARG A 106 -5.91 13.58 -9.46
C ARG A 106 -5.38 13.78 -8.05
N ILE A 107 -4.07 13.97 -7.93
CA ILE A 107 -3.39 14.32 -6.68
C ILE A 107 -2.80 15.71 -6.85
N LEU A 108 -3.06 16.57 -5.88
CA LEU A 108 -2.55 17.93 -5.82
C LEU A 108 -1.56 18.04 -4.66
N ASP A 109 -0.58 18.93 -4.79
CA ASP A 109 0.29 19.33 -3.68
C ASP A 109 -0.34 20.45 -2.81
N GLU A 110 0.43 20.91 -1.82
CA GLU A 110 0.07 22.00 -0.90
C GLU A 110 -0.12 23.37 -1.58
N HIS A 111 0.35 23.52 -2.82
CA HIS A 111 0.16 24.71 -3.64
C HIS A 111 -0.99 24.54 -4.67
N HIS A 112 -1.78 23.47 -4.53
CA HIS A 112 -2.85 23.09 -5.45
C HIS A 112 -2.37 22.78 -6.88
N GLN A 113 -1.09 22.44 -7.06
CA GLN A 113 -0.57 22.00 -8.34
C GLN A 113 -0.85 20.51 -8.53
N CYS A 114 -1.31 20.13 -9.72
CA CYS A 114 -1.59 18.74 -10.04
C CYS A 114 -0.28 17.98 -10.23
N ILE A 115 0.08 17.13 -9.27
CA ILE A 115 1.32 16.34 -9.31
C ILE A 115 1.10 14.95 -9.91
N HIS A 116 -0.14 14.48 -9.97
CA HIS A 116 -0.48 13.22 -10.63
C HIS A 116 -1.92 13.24 -11.14
N THR A 117 -2.15 12.57 -12.28
CA THR A 117 -3.47 12.29 -12.83
C THR A 117 -3.54 10.82 -13.17
N LEU A 118 -4.49 10.11 -12.55
CA LEU A 118 -4.82 8.74 -12.90
C LEU A 118 -5.43 8.73 -14.31
N THR A 119 -4.81 8.02 -15.23
CA THR A 119 -5.32 7.90 -16.59
C THR A 119 -6.55 6.98 -16.59
N PRO A 120 -7.69 7.37 -17.20
CA PRO A 120 -8.83 6.49 -17.36
C PRO A 120 -8.41 5.22 -18.11
N GLY A 121 -8.65 4.03 -17.54
CA GLY A 121 -8.20 2.75 -18.09
C GLY A 121 -6.91 2.18 -17.49
N GLY A 122 -6.32 2.84 -16.50
CA GLY A 122 -5.37 2.20 -15.60
C GLY A 122 -6.07 1.09 -14.82
N HIS A 123 -6.02 -0.14 -15.35
CA HIS A 123 -6.54 -1.31 -14.66
C HIS A 123 -5.89 -1.39 -13.28
N ILE A 124 -6.68 -1.33 -12.21
CA ILE A 124 -6.26 -1.89 -10.93
C ILE A 124 -6.32 -3.41 -11.16
N PRO A 125 -5.18 -4.14 -11.14
CA PRO A 125 -5.12 -5.51 -11.64
C PRO A 125 -5.98 -6.54 -10.88
N PHE A 126 -6.77 -6.10 -9.88
CA PHE A 126 -7.54 -6.94 -8.95
C PHE A 126 -9.03 -6.57 -8.87
N LEU A 127 -9.53 -5.68 -9.74
CA LEU A 127 -10.96 -5.31 -9.80
C LEU A 127 -11.66 -5.82 -11.07
N ALA A 128 -11.20 -6.95 -11.60
CA ALA A 128 -11.87 -7.66 -12.71
C ALA A 128 -12.73 -8.82 -12.18
#